data_AF-U4TSY7-F1
#
_entry.id   AF-U4TSY7-F1
#
_cell.length_a   1.000
_cell.length_b   1.000
_cell.length_c   1.000
_cell.angle_alpha   90.00
_cell.angle_beta   90.00
_cell.angle_gamma   90.00
#
_symmetry.space_group_name_H-M   'P 1'
#
loop_
_entity.id
_entity.type
_entity.pdbx_description
1 polymer ?
#
loop_
_entity_poly.entity_id
_entity_poly.type
_entity_poly.pdbx_seq_one_letter_code
_entity_poly.pdbx_strand_id
1 'polypeptide(L)'
;WSYQSEDGSSQQQSGQEIVPSGGQAIQGEARWYDPEGGAHEIKYVADDRGYLPTSADLPIGPPIPAAILRSIEWNLAHPEEETKS
;
A
#
# COMPACT_ATOMS: atom_id res chain seq x y z
N TRP A 1 -14.75 3.06 -12.49
CA TRP A 1 -15.29 4.43 -12.57
C TRP A 1 -14.14 5.40 -12.40
N SER A 2 -14.23 6.58 -13.01
CA SER A 2 -13.26 7.64 -12.85
C SER A 2 -13.94 9.00 -12.96
N TYR A 3 -13.34 10.01 -12.33
CA TYR A 3 -13.80 11.38 -12.31
C TYR A 3 -12.60 12.34 -12.23
N GLN A 4 -12.76 13.52 -12.80
CA GLN A 4 -11.83 14.64 -12.70
C GLN A 4 -12.62 15.95 -12.55
N SER A 5 -12.23 16.78 -11.58
CA SER A 5 -12.78 18.13 -11.36
C SER A 5 -12.03 19.17 -12.19
N GLU A 6 -12.61 20.36 -12.28
CA GLU A 6 -12.01 21.51 -12.97
C GLU A 6 -10.72 22.00 -12.30
N ASP A 7 -10.60 21.84 -10.98
CA ASP A 7 -9.40 22.18 -10.20
C ASP A 7 -8.24 21.16 -10.35
N GLY A 8 -8.41 20.14 -11.19
CA GLY A 8 -7.41 19.11 -11.45
C GLY A 8 -7.41 17.94 -10.47
N SER A 9 -8.23 17.97 -9.42
CA SER A 9 -8.43 16.81 -8.54
C SER A 9 -9.06 15.66 -9.33
N SER A 10 -8.73 14.42 -8.96
CA SER A 10 -9.18 13.24 -9.70
C SER A 10 -9.36 12.05 -8.79
N GLN A 11 -10.25 11.14 -9.20
CA GLN A 11 -10.44 9.86 -8.55
C GLN A 11 -10.68 8.78 -9.59
N GLN A 12 -10.12 7.60 -9.37
CA GLN A 12 -10.43 6.41 -10.15
C GLN A 12 -10.53 5.18 -9.26
N GLN A 13 -11.36 4.24 -9.67
CA GLN A 13 -11.62 2.99 -8.96
C GLN A 13 -11.94 1.87 -9.94
N SER A 14 -11.38 0.68 -9.69
CA SER A 14 -11.70 -0.57 -10.38
C SER A 14 -11.94 -1.68 -9.37
N GLY A 15 -12.97 -2.50 -9.60
CA GLY A 15 -13.19 -3.73 -8.83
C GLY A 15 -12.67 -4.95 -9.60
N GLN A 16 -12.13 -5.93 -8.88
CA GLN A 16 -11.79 -7.25 -9.36
C GLN A 16 -12.36 -8.31 -8.42
N GLU A 17 -12.90 -9.39 -8.97
CA GLU A 17 -13.36 -10.53 -8.18
C GLU A 17 -12.16 -11.35 -7.67
N ILE A 18 -12.17 -11.73 -6.39
CA ILE A 18 -11.15 -12.56 -5.77
C ILE A 18 -11.60 -14.02 -5.83
N VAL A 19 -11.01 -14.77 -6.76
CA VAL A 19 -11.27 -16.20 -6.97
C VAL A 19 -10.24 -17.04 -6.20
N PRO A 20 -10.62 -18.14 -5.52
CA PRO A 20 -11.95 -18.76 -5.40
C PRO A 20 -12.78 -18.29 -4.19
N SER A 21 -12.27 -17.35 -3.40
CA SER A 21 -12.89 -16.87 -2.15
C SER A 21 -14.26 -16.21 -2.34
N GLY A 22 -14.64 -15.82 -3.55
CA GLY A 22 -15.93 -15.18 -3.85
C GLY A 22 -16.06 -13.74 -3.32
N GLY A 23 -14.93 -13.14 -2.94
CA GLY A 23 -14.85 -11.75 -2.49
C GLY A 23 -14.62 -10.77 -3.64
N GLN A 24 -14.64 -9.48 -3.35
CA GLN A 24 -14.29 -8.44 -4.31
C GLN A 24 -13.15 -7.58 -3.75
N ALA A 25 -12.07 -7.45 -4.52
CA ALA A 25 -11.03 -6.47 -4.27
C ALA A 25 -11.40 -5.18 -5.02
N ILE A 26 -11.31 -4.04 -4.34
CA ILE A 26 -11.45 -2.73 -4.97
C ILE A 26 -10.12 -2.03 -4.84
N GLN A 27 -9.58 -1.55 -5.95
CA GLN A 27 -8.42 -0.69 -5.96
C GLN A 27 -8.77 0.66 -6.54
N GLY A 28 -8.14 1.71 -6.04
CA GLY A 28 -8.35 3.06 -6.54
C GLY A 28 -7.24 4.00 -6.13
N GLU A 29 -7.31 5.19 -6.72
CA GLU A 29 -6.47 6.32 -6.35
C GLU A 29 -7.29 7.61 -6.38
N ALA A 30 -6.93 8.55 -5.50
CA ALA A 30 -7.42 9.91 -5.53
C ALA A 30 -6.24 10.88 -5.44
N ARG A 31 -6.32 11.97 -6.19
CA ARG A 31 -5.38 13.10 -6.16
C ARG A 31 -6.15 14.40 -5.95
N TRP A 32 -5.62 15.28 -5.13
CA TRP A 32 -6.19 16.61 -4.89
C TRP A 32 -5.09 17.63 -4.64
N TYR A 33 -5.47 18.90 -4.69
CA TYR A 33 -4.58 20.01 -4.37
C TYR A 33 -5.07 20.73 -3.11
N ASP A 34 -4.16 21.09 -2.21
CA ASP A 34 -4.47 21.95 -1.06
C ASP A 34 -4.63 23.43 -1.50
N PRO A 35 -5.13 24.32 -0.62
CA PRO A 35 -5.27 25.74 -0.94
C PRO A 35 -3.94 26.47 -1.26
N GLU A 36 -2.80 25.91 -0.86
CA GLU A 36 -1.46 26.41 -1.20
C GLU A 36 -0.94 25.87 -2.55
N GLY A 37 -1.68 24.96 -3.20
CA GLY A 37 -1.32 24.31 -4.45
C GLY A 37 -0.47 23.04 -4.29
N GLY A 38 -0.27 22.55 -3.07
CA GLY A 38 0.39 21.28 -2.77
C GLY A 38 -0.42 20.10 -3.29
N ALA A 39 0.25 19.18 -3.99
CA ALA A 39 -0.39 18.00 -4.56
C ALA A 39 -0.36 16.85 -3.55
N HIS A 40 -1.52 16.22 -3.36
CA HIS A 40 -1.70 15.06 -2.50
C HIS A 40 -2.20 13.87 -3.30
N GLU A 41 -1.84 12.68 -2.86
CA GLU A 41 -2.24 11.42 -3.49
C GLU A 41 -2.50 10.35 -2.43
N ILE A 42 -3.57 9.59 -2.60
CA ILE A 42 -3.82 8.35 -1.86
C ILE A 42 -4.13 7.23 -2.84
N LYS A 43 -3.47 6.09 -2.67
CA LYS A 43 -3.76 4.82 -3.35
C LYS A 43 -4.29 3.85 -2.33
N TYR A 44 -5.18 2.95 -2.72
CA TYR A 44 -5.70 1.96 -1.79
C TYR A 44 -6.05 0.65 -2.47
N VAL A 45 -6.02 -0.41 -1.66
CA VAL A 45 -6.66 -1.69 -1.94
C VAL A 45 -7.63 -1.96 -0.80
N ALA A 46 -8.88 -2.30 -1.14
CA ALA A 46 -9.88 -2.78 -0.21
C ALA A 46 -10.17 -4.25 -0.53
N ASP A 47 -9.80 -5.15 0.37
CA ASP A 47 -9.99 -6.59 0.24
C ASP A 47 -10.51 -7.19 1.56
N ASP A 48 -10.39 -8.51 1.72
CA ASP A 48 -10.77 -9.23 2.94
C ASP A 48 -9.97 -8.80 4.19
N ARG A 49 -8.82 -8.14 4.01
CA ARG A 49 -8.01 -7.55 5.09
C ARG A 49 -8.43 -6.11 5.41
N GLY A 50 -9.48 -5.60 4.78
CA GLY A 50 -10.02 -4.26 4.98
C GLY A 50 -9.44 -3.22 4.02
N TYR A 51 -9.49 -1.95 4.41
CA TYR A 51 -8.98 -0.82 3.62
C TYR A 51 -7.50 -0.58 3.90
N LEU A 52 -6.67 -0.75 2.88
CA LEU A 52 -5.20 -0.65 2.96
C LEU A 52 -4.71 0.52 2.09
N PRO A 53 -4.67 1.76 2.65
CA PRO A 53 -4.22 2.93 1.94
C PRO A 53 -2.69 3.11 1.99
N THR A 54 -2.16 3.75 0.96
CA THR A 54 -0.78 4.21 0.85
C THR A 54 -0.79 5.67 0.40
N SER A 55 -0.15 6.55 1.17
CA SER A 55 0.07 7.96 0.84
C SER A 55 1.28 8.48 1.61
N ALA A 56 1.94 9.52 1.07
CA ALA A 56 2.97 10.27 1.78
C ALA A 56 2.42 11.03 3.00
N ASP A 57 1.12 11.29 3.04
CA ASP A 57 0.45 12.02 4.13
C ASP A 57 0.10 11.11 5.31
N LEU A 58 0.21 9.78 5.16
CA LEU A 58 -0.11 8.86 6.23
C LEU A 58 0.98 8.88 7.32
N PRO A 59 0.58 8.71 8.60
CA PRO A 59 1.55 8.52 9.67
C PRO A 59 2.48 7.34 9.37
N ILE A 60 3.78 7.57 9.49
CA ILE A 60 4.78 6.52 9.42
C ILE A 60 4.89 5.90 10.82
N GLY A 61 4.80 4.58 10.91
CA GLY A 61 5.01 3.85 12.16
C GLY A 61 6.42 4.05 12.73
N PRO A 62 6.65 3.69 14.01
CA PRO A 62 7.99 3.71 14.58
C PRO A 62 8.95 2.84 13.76
N PRO A 63 10.25 3.18 13.71
CA PRO A 63 11.23 2.37 13.00
C PRO A 63 11.30 0.95 13.57
N ILE A 64 11.68 -0.02 12.72
CA ILE A 64 11.90 -1.40 13.14
C ILE A 64 12.94 -1.42 14.28
N PRO A 65 12.69 -2.10 15.41
CA PRO A 65 13.66 -2.17 16.50
C PRO A 65 15.03 -2.71 16.04
N ALA A 66 16.11 -2.08 16.50
CA ALA A 66 17.48 -2.42 16.05
C ALA A 66 17.87 -3.90 16.26
N ALA A 67 17.32 -4.57 17.27
CA ALA A 67 17.55 -6.00 17.48
C ALA A 67 16.97 -6.84 16.34
N ILE A 68 15.77 -6.51 15.86
CA ILE A 68 15.11 -7.19 14.74
C ILE A 68 15.89 -6.96 13.45
N LEU A 69 16.36 -5.74 13.21
CA LEU A 69 17.23 -5.45 12.07
C LEU A 69 18.50 -6.30 12.08
N ARG A 70 19.20 -6.37 13.22
CA ARG A 70 20.38 -7.23 13.37
C ARG A 70 20.07 -8.71 13.13
N SER A 71 18.92 -9.20 13.61
CA SER A 71 18.51 -10.59 13.37
C SER A 71 18.25 -10.86 11.88
N ILE A 72 17.63 -9.93 11.16
CA ILE A 72 17.41 -10.05 9.70
C ILE A 72 18.75 -10.06 8.96
N GLU A 73 19.64 -9.11 9.27
CA GLU A 73 20.98 -9.03 8.67
C GLU A 73 21.79 -10.31 8.90
N TRP A 74 21.75 -10.85 10.13
CA TRP A 74 22.41 -12.11 10.45
C TRP A 74 21.86 -13.28 9.63
N ASN A 75 20.54 -13.43 9.54
CA ASN A 75 19.91 -14.50 8.78
C ASN A 75 20.23 -14.42 7.28
N LEU A 76 20.30 -13.20 6.72
CA LEU A 76 20.70 -12.99 5.32
C LEU A 76 22.17 -13.32 5.07
N ALA A 77 23.04 -13.05 6.04
CA ALA A 77 24.48 -13.34 5.95
C ALA A 77 24.83 -14.81 6.22
N HIS A 78 23.93 -15.56 6.86
CA HIS A 78 24.12 -16.96 7.23
C HIS A 78 22.94 -17.81 6.72
N PRO A 79 22.73 -17.91 5.40
CA PRO A 79 21.73 -18.82 4.86
C PRO A 79 22.06 -20.25 5.30
N GLU A 80 21.03 -21.00 5.72
CA GLU A 80 21.21 -22.42 6.01
C GLU A 80 21.73 -23.13 4.76
N GLU A 81 22.72 -24.01 4.91
CA GLU A 81 23.10 -24.88 3.80
C GLU A 81 21.92 -25.81 3.50
N GLU A 82 21.47 -25.87 2.23
CA GLU A 82 20.51 -26.87 1.80
C GLU A 82 21.10 -28.26 2.06
N THR A 83 20.74 -28.88 3.17
CA THR A 83 20.98 -30.31 3.36
C THR A 83 20.03 -31.06 2.43
N LYS A 84 20.46 -31.26 1.17
CA LYS A 84 19.88 -32.28 0.30
C LYS A 84 19.97 -33.63 1.02
N SER A 85 18.81 -34.15 1.43
CA SER A 85 18.64 -35.56 1.82
C SER A 85 18.63 -36.46 0.59
#